data_AF-A0A841JR00-F1
#
_entry.id   AF-A0A841JR00-F1
#
_cell.length_a   1.000
_cell.length_b   1.000
_cell.length_c   1.000
_cell.angle_alpha   90.00
_cell.angle_beta   90.00
_cell.angle_gamma   90.00
#
_symmetry.space_group_name_H-M   'P 1'
#
loop_
_entity.id
_entity.type
_entity.pdbx_description
1 polymer ?
#
loop_
_entity_poly.entity_id
_entity_poly.type
_entity_poly.pdbx_seq_one_letter_code
_entity_poly.pdbx_strand_id
1 'polypeptide(L)'
;MRIKLLSICFLMLLLTGKCFSQENLSVYELPKPANWHTEKFALPPSFATTLPFSGTEDIRFSPEWSKKHTDGYWTYCFLWRIKDAVSFTKANMEQYLHDYYTGLIKVNLKEAKMDTALAIPVKV
;
A
#
# COMPACT_ATOMS: atom_id res chain seq x y z
N MET A 1 -2.36 -9.45 53.30
CA MET A 1 -3.10 -10.14 52.20
C MET A 1 -3.76 -9.18 51.20
N ARG A 2 -4.30 -8.02 51.63
CA ARG A 2 -5.01 -7.07 50.75
C ARG A 2 -4.13 -6.36 49.69
N ILE A 3 -2.88 -6.03 50.00
CA ILE A 3 -1.96 -5.35 49.06
C ILE A 3 -1.48 -6.28 47.93
N LYS A 4 -1.21 -7.56 48.22
CA LYS A 4 -0.88 -8.57 47.19
C LYS A 4 -2.05 -8.81 46.23
N LEU A 5 -3.29 -8.71 46.73
CA LEU A 5 -4.50 -8.83 45.93
C LEU A 5 -4.67 -7.62 44.98
N LEU A 6 -4.38 -6.39 45.45
CA LEU A 6 -4.39 -5.19 44.59
C LEU A 6 -3.31 -5.23 43.50
N SER A 7 -2.09 -5.70 43.82
CA SER A 7 -1.01 -5.80 42.82
C SER A 7 -1.29 -6.84 41.73
N ILE A 8 -2.00 -7.92 42.05
CA ILE A 8 -2.42 -8.94 41.07
C ILE A 8 -3.50 -8.36 40.13
N CYS A 9 -4.45 -7.58 40.64
CA CYS A 9 -5.44 -6.89 39.80
C CYS A 9 -4.80 -5.87 38.85
N PHE A 10 -3.76 -5.15 39.29
CA PHE A 10 -3.06 -4.18 38.45
C PHE A 10 -2.23 -4.86 37.34
N LEU A 11 -1.64 -6.03 37.62
CA LEU A 11 -0.88 -6.80 36.63
C LEU A 11 -1.79 -7.45 35.56
N MET A 12 -3.00 -7.87 35.93
CA MET A 12 -4.01 -8.34 34.95
C MET A 12 -4.51 -7.23 34.02
N LEU A 13 -4.50 -5.97 34.47
CA LEU A 13 -4.94 -4.82 33.67
C LEU A 13 -3.94 -4.45 32.55
N LEU A 14 -2.66 -4.80 32.71
CA LEU A 14 -1.61 -4.50 31.72
C LEU A 14 -1.54 -5.55 30.59
N LEU A 15 -2.08 -6.76 30.80
CA LEU A 15 -2.09 -7.85 29.81
C LEU A 15 -3.27 -7.77 28.81
N THR A 16 -4.21 -6.85 29.02
CA THR A 16 -5.38 -6.67 28.13
C THR A 16 -5.18 -5.55 27.09
N GLY A 17 -3.96 -5.06 26.93
CA GLY A 17 -3.55 -4.20 25.81
C GLY A 17 -3.60 -4.92 24.47
N LYS A 18 -4.77 -5.41 24.07
CA LYS A 18 -5.10 -5.75 22.70
C LYS A 18 -5.00 -4.42 21.94
N CYS A 19 -3.95 -4.26 21.14
CA CYS A 19 -3.92 -3.27 20.07
C CYS A 19 -5.15 -3.56 19.20
N PHE A 20 -6.22 -2.81 19.42
CA PHE A 20 -7.31 -2.73 18.46
C PHE A 20 -6.72 -1.96 17.27
N SER A 21 -6.20 -2.69 16.29
CA SER A 21 -6.16 -2.13 14.94
C SER A 21 -7.63 -1.97 14.57
N GLN A 22 -8.14 -0.76 14.73
CA GLN A 22 -9.50 -0.43 14.35
C GLN A 22 -9.53 -0.55 12.83
N GLU A 23 -10.00 -1.69 12.31
CA GLU A 23 -10.42 -1.77 10.91
C GLU A 23 -11.53 -0.75 10.75
N ASN A 24 -11.15 0.43 10.25
CA ASN A 24 -12.08 1.46 9.84
C ASN A 24 -12.89 0.84 8.71
N LEU A 25 -14.10 0.36 9.02
CA LEU A 25 -15.05 -0.16 8.03
C LEU A 25 -15.11 0.85 6.88
N SER A 26 -14.53 0.50 5.75
CA SER A 26 -14.40 1.41 4.63
C SER A 26 -15.78 1.65 4.03
N VAL A 27 -16.13 2.92 3.80
CA VAL A 27 -17.35 3.35 3.09
C VAL A 27 -17.36 2.87 1.60
N TYR A 28 -16.31 2.19 1.16
CA TYR A 28 -16.16 1.66 -0.19
C TYR A 28 -15.74 0.20 -0.15
N GLU A 29 -16.08 -0.51 -1.23
CA GLU A 29 -15.58 -1.85 -1.55
C GLU A 29 -14.93 -1.82 -2.93
N LEU A 30 -13.74 -2.42 -3.04
CA LEU A 30 -13.12 -2.72 -4.32
C LEU A 30 -13.23 -4.24 -4.54
N PRO A 31 -14.20 -4.71 -5.35
CA PRO A 31 -14.45 -6.12 -5.54
C PRO A 31 -13.26 -6.80 -6.21
N LYS A 32 -13.18 -8.13 -6.07
CA LYS A 32 -12.10 -8.90 -6.69
C LYS A 32 -12.59 -10.25 -7.19
N PRO A 33 -12.03 -10.75 -8.29
CA PRO A 33 -12.29 -12.12 -8.71
C PRO A 33 -11.81 -13.13 -7.66
N ALA A 34 -12.33 -14.35 -7.74
CA ALA A 34 -11.90 -15.43 -6.86
C ALA A 34 -10.38 -15.63 -6.93
N ASN A 35 -9.78 -15.92 -5.78
CA ASN A 35 -8.34 -16.20 -5.63
C ASN A 35 -7.37 -15.03 -5.89
N TRP A 36 -7.86 -13.82 -6.18
CA TRP A 36 -6.97 -12.66 -6.29
C TRP A 36 -6.43 -12.25 -4.93
N HIS A 37 -5.13 -11.94 -4.87
CA HIS A 37 -4.48 -11.44 -3.67
C HIS A 37 -4.82 -9.96 -3.44
N THR A 38 -4.87 -9.54 -2.18
CA THR A 38 -5.20 -8.17 -1.80
C THR A 38 -4.07 -7.59 -0.95
N GLU A 39 -3.60 -6.42 -1.32
CA GLU A 39 -2.61 -5.66 -0.57
C GLU A 39 -3.12 -4.23 -0.33
N LYS A 40 -2.87 -3.69 0.86
CA LYS A 40 -3.20 -2.29 1.19
C LYS A 40 -2.04 -1.62 1.90
N PHE A 41 -1.72 -0.39 1.52
CA PHE A 41 -0.71 0.43 2.19
C PHE A 41 -1.05 1.93 2.12
N ALA A 42 -0.33 2.73 2.91
CA ALA A 42 -0.54 4.17 2.98
C ALA A 42 0.00 4.88 1.72
N LEU A 43 -0.73 5.91 1.27
CA LEU A 43 -0.20 6.90 0.34
C LEU A 43 0.41 8.07 1.13
N PRO A 44 1.55 8.63 0.68
CA PRO A 44 2.38 8.13 -0.41
C PRO A 44 3.11 6.82 0.01
N PRO A 45 3.36 5.89 -0.93
CA PRO A 45 4.18 4.72 -0.63
C PRO A 45 5.64 5.14 -0.46
N SER A 46 6.42 4.31 0.23
CA SER A 46 7.84 4.58 0.51
C SER A 46 8.70 4.78 -0.74
N PHE A 47 8.28 4.23 -1.88
CA PHE A 47 8.97 4.38 -3.16
C PHE A 47 8.57 5.62 -3.95
N ALA A 48 7.48 6.32 -3.60
CA ALA A 48 6.97 7.50 -4.30
C ALA A 48 6.57 8.62 -3.33
N THR A 49 7.50 9.02 -2.48
CA THR A 49 7.27 10.02 -1.42
C THR A 49 7.02 11.44 -1.94
N THR A 50 7.20 11.70 -3.24
CA THR A 50 6.93 13.01 -3.87
C THR A 50 5.44 13.24 -4.16
N LEU A 51 4.60 12.21 -4.10
CA LEU A 51 3.16 12.37 -4.29
C LEU A 51 2.57 13.31 -3.23
N PRO A 52 1.83 14.36 -3.61
CA PRO A 52 1.45 15.45 -2.71
C PRO A 52 0.17 15.15 -1.90
N PHE A 53 -0.19 13.88 -1.74
CA PHE A 53 -1.43 13.48 -1.07
C PHE A 53 -1.25 12.26 -0.18
N SER A 54 -2.06 12.25 0.87
CA SER A 54 -2.24 11.16 1.80
C SER A 54 -3.47 10.33 1.46
N GLY A 55 -3.44 9.08 1.88
CA GLY A 55 -4.53 8.17 1.58
C GLY A 55 -4.19 6.71 1.83
N THR A 56 -4.91 5.85 1.12
CA THR A 56 -4.67 4.41 1.12
C THR A 56 -4.70 3.92 -0.31
N GLU A 57 -3.71 3.13 -0.68
CA GLU A 57 -3.73 2.33 -1.88
C GLU A 57 -4.28 0.94 -1.56
N ASP A 58 -5.22 0.48 -2.38
CA ASP A 58 -5.88 -0.83 -2.25
C ASP A 58 -5.74 -1.61 -3.56
N ILE A 59 -4.99 -2.72 -3.55
CA ILE A 59 -4.54 -3.44 -4.74
C ILE A 59 -5.15 -4.84 -4.82
N ARG A 60 -5.45 -5.30 -6.04
CA ARG A 60 -5.84 -6.66 -6.40
C ARG A 60 -4.81 -7.23 -7.37
N PHE A 61 -4.13 -8.29 -6.97
CA PHE A 61 -3.22 -9.02 -7.85
C PHE A 61 -3.87 -10.31 -8.34
N SER A 62 -3.80 -10.56 -9.65
CA SER A 62 -4.20 -11.87 -10.18
C SER A 62 -3.30 -12.98 -9.63
N PRO A 63 -3.72 -14.26 -9.56
CA PRO A 63 -2.87 -15.35 -9.08
C PRO A 63 -1.53 -15.51 -9.83
N GLU A 64 -1.48 -15.07 -11.09
CA GLU A 64 -0.34 -15.22 -11.99
C GLU A 64 0.46 -13.93 -12.18
N TRP A 65 0.17 -12.86 -11.43
CA TRP A 65 0.75 -11.52 -11.62
C TRP A 65 2.29 -11.50 -11.67
N SER A 66 2.94 -12.37 -10.91
CA SER A 66 4.40 -12.50 -10.83
C SER A 66 4.98 -13.63 -11.70
N LYS A 67 4.13 -14.39 -12.41
CA LYS A 67 4.55 -15.55 -13.22
C LYS A 67 4.77 -15.16 -14.67
N LYS A 68 6.04 -15.01 -15.05
CA LYS A 68 6.46 -14.74 -16.43
C LYS A 68 5.87 -15.77 -17.40
N HIS A 69 5.59 -15.35 -18.63
CA HIS A 69 5.06 -16.20 -19.72
C HIS A 69 3.65 -16.74 -19.50
N THR A 70 2.89 -16.18 -18.55
CA THR A 70 1.46 -16.45 -18.40
C THR A 70 0.64 -15.25 -18.87
N ASP A 71 -0.61 -15.47 -19.27
CA ASP A 71 -1.52 -14.38 -19.66
C ASP A 71 -1.81 -13.41 -18.50
N GLY A 72 -1.67 -13.89 -17.25
CA GLY A 72 -1.87 -13.08 -16.06
C GLY A 72 -0.61 -12.34 -15.59
N TYR A 73 0.53 -12.46 -16.28
CA TYR A 73 1.74 -11.73 -15.91
C TYR A 73 1.48 -10.21 -15.90
N TRP A 74 1.87 -9.52 -14.84
CA TRP A 74 1.59 -8.09 -14.62
C TRP A 74 0.11 -7.71 -14.64
N THR A 75 -0.80 -8.65 -14.40
CA THR A 75 -2.23 -8.36 -14.28
C THR A 75 -2.60 -8.03 -12.83
N TYR A 76 -2.98 -6.78 -12.61
CA TYR A 76 -3.43 -6.26 -11.31
C TYR A 76 -4.36 -5.04 -11.50
N CYS A 77 -5.05 -4.65 -10.43
CA CYS A 77 -5.88 -3.45 -10.35
C CYS A 77 -5.59 -2.75 -9.03
N PHE A 78 -5.59 -1.42 -8.98
CA PHE A 78 -5.43 -0.66 -7.74
C PHE A 78 -6.41 0.49 -7.66
N LEU A 79 -6.69 0.94 -6.44
CA LEU A 79 -7.47 2.12 -6.12
C LEU A 79 -6.70 3.01 -5.14
N TRP A 80 -6.50 4.27 -5.51
CA TRP A 80 -6.05 5.31 -4.59
C TRP A 80 -7.24 5.99 -3.94
N ARG A 81 -7.46 5.70 -2.64
CA ARG A 81 -8.41 6.45 -1.81
C ARG A 81 -7.68 7.63 -1.19
N ILE A 82 -7.89 8.80 -1.77
CA ILE A 82 -7.21 10.04 -1.40
C ILE A 82 -8.08 10.81 -0.40
N LYS A 83 -7.44 11.30 0.67
CA LYS A 83 -8.12 12.06 1.73
C LYS A 83 -8.10 13.56 1.48
N ASP A 84 -7.11 14.02 0.71
CA ASP A 84 -6.85 15.43 0.47
C ASP A 84 -7.62 15.94 -0.75
N ALA A 85 -7.94 17.23 -0.73
CA ALA A 85 -8.53 17.92 -1.87
C ALA A 85 -7.42 18.24 -2.89
N VAL A 86 -7.06 17.26 -3.73
CA VAL A 86 -6.04 17.41 -4.78
C VAL A 86 -6.68 17.57 -6.16
N SER A 87 -6.07 18.40 -7.00
CA SER A 87 -6.48 18.57 -8.39
C SER A 87 -5.87 17.52 -9.30
N PHE A 88 -6.73 16.72 -9.94
CA PHE A 88 -6.36 15.73 -10.95
C PHE A 88 -6.52 16.29 -12.36
N THR A 89 -5.81 17.37 -12.66
CA THR A 89 -5.64 17.79 -14.07
C THR A 89 -4.85 16.72 -14.83
N LYS A 90 -4.94 16.73 -16.17
CA LYS A 90 -4.14 15.85 -17.03
C LYS A 90 -2.64 15.91 -16.68
N ALA A 91 -2.09 17.12 -16.59
CA ALA A 91 -0.68 17.34 -16.29
C ALA A 91 -0.29 16.79 -14.90
N ASN A 92 -1.12 17.01 -13.89
CA ASN A 92 -0.86 16.48 -12.54
C ASN A 92 -0.93 14.95 -12.52
N MET A 93 -1.94 14.35 -13.16
CA MET A 93 -2.07 12.90 -13.22
C MET A 93 -0.89 12.24 -13.94
N GLU A 94 -0.44 12.82 -15.06
CA GLU A 94 0.77 12.37 -15.77
C GLU A 94 1.99 12.40 -14.86
N GLN A 95 2.20 13.50 -14.13
CA GLN A 95 3.32 13.61 -13.19
C GLN A 95 3.21 12.61 -12.03
N TYR A 96 2.03 12.41 -11.45
CA TYR A 96 1.85 11.50 -10.32
C TYR A 96 2.09 10.04 -10.72
N LEU A 97 1.56 9.60 -11.86
CA LEU A 97 1.81 8.26 -12.37
C LEU A 97 3.28 8.08 -12.76
N HIS A 98 3.89 9.10 -13.38
CA HIS A 98 5.32 9.10 -13.67
C HIS A 98 6.16 8.88 -12.40
N ASP A 99 5.93 9.65 -11.35
CA ASP A 99 6.68 9.56 -10.10
C ASP A 99 6.46 8.20 -9.42
N TYR A 100 5.20 7.73 -9.39
CA TYR A 100 4.83 6.45 -8.82
C TYR A 100 5.57 5.28 -9.49
N TYR A 101 5.48 5.17 -10.82
CA TYR A 101 6.10 4.07 -11.56
C TYR A 101 7.61 4.18 -11.62
N THR A 102 8.17 5.40 -11.70
CA THR A 102 9.62 5.61 -11.61
C THR A 102 10.16 5.12 -10.27
N GLY A 103 9.49 5.49 -9.18
CA GLY A 103 9.81 5.03 -7.83
C GLY A 103 9.75 3.52 -7.69
N LEU A 104 8.65 2.93 -8.15
CA LEU A 104 8.41 1.48 -8.12
C LEU A 104 9.49 0.71 -8.88
N ILE A 105 9.85 1.15 -10.09
CA ILE A 105 10.90 0.51 -10.89
C ILE A 105 12.24 0.63 -10.18
N LYS A 106 12.59 1.80 -9.62
CA LYS A 106 13.87 2.01 -8.91
C LYS A 106 14.04 1.06 -7.73
N VAL A 107 13.00 0.87 -6.91
CA VAL A 107 13.09 -0.06 -5.76
C VAL A 107 13.23 -1.51 -6.22
N ASN A 108 12.54 -1.92 -7.30
CA ASN A 108 12.67 -3.26 -7.86
C ASN A 108 14.05 -3.50 -8.51
N LEU A 109 14.60 -2.51 -9.22
CA LEU A 109 15.95 -2.59 -9.79
C LEU A 109 17.01 -2.69 -8.69
N LYS A 110 16.85 -1.91 -7.61
CA LYS A 110 17.73 -1.99 -6.45
C LYS A 110 17.69 -3.39 -5.81
N GLU A 111 16.50 -3.95 -5.62
CA GLU A 111 16.33 -5.32 -5.10
C GLU A 111 16.97 -6.35 -6.02
N ALA A 112 16.82 -6.17 -7.34
CA ALA A 112 17.45 -7.00 -8.36
C ALA A 112 18.98 -6.76 -8.52
N LYS A 113 19.57 -5.85 -7.74
CA LYS A 113 20.98 -5.43 -7.85
C LYS A 113 21.37 -4.95 -9.25
N MET A 114 20.42 -4.32 -9.94
CA MET A 114 20.60 -3.72 -11.25
C MET A 114 20.82 -2.21 -11.12
N ASP A 115 21.41 -1.60 -12.14
CA ASP A 115 21.57 -0.15 -12.17
C ASP A 115 20.20 0.54 -12.18
N THR A 116 19.93 1.34 -11.15
CA THR A 116 18.70 2.12 -11.02
C THR A 116 18.57 3.22 -12.07
N ALA A 117 19.66 3.58 -12.76
CA ALA A 117 19.60 4.46 -13.91
C ALA A 117 18.78 3.86 -15.06
N LEU A 118 18.58 2.53 -15.10
CA LEU A 118 17.71 1.87 -16.08
C LEU A 118 16.22 2.17 -15.85
N ALA A 119 15.85 2.77 -14.71
CA ALA A 119 14.51 3.29 -14.48
C ALA A 119 14.21 4.55 -15.31
N ILE A 120 14.91 4.77 -16.43
CA ILE A 120 14.64 5.88 -17.35
C ILE A 120 13.16 5.79 -17.72
N PRO A 121 12.39 6.87 -17.51
CA PRO A 121 10.95 6.81 -17.62
C PRO A 121 10.51 6.43 -19.03
N VAL A 122 9.40 5.70 -19.11
CA VAL A 122 8.56 5.70 -20.31
C VAL A 122 8.22 7.16 -20.58
N LYS A 123 8.66 7.72 -21.70
CA LYS A 123 8.15 9.02 -22.16
C LYS A 123 6.65 8.86 -22.31
N VAL A 124 5.89 9.55 -21.45
CA VAL A 124 4.44 9.64 -21.53
C VAL A 124 4.06 10.57 -22.67
#